data_AF-E6SG40-F1
#
_entry.id   AF-E6SG40-F1
#
_cell.length_a   1.000
_cell.length_b   1.000
_cell.length_c   1.000
_cell.angle_alpha   90.00
_cell.angle_beta   90.00
_cell.angle_gamma   90.00
#
_symmetry.space_group_name_H-M   'P 1'
#
loop_
_entity.id
_entity.type
_entity.pdbx_description
1 polymer ?
#
loop_
_entity_poly.entity_id
_entity_poly.type
_entity_poly.pdbx_seq_one_letter_code
_entity_poly.pdbx_strand_id
1 'polypeptide(L)'
;MSGVDPAFPVRRFSLYDFVMVSDDHVTEEQIRKWADEAEAGYDVDQLKRRGRGRPGRGAEPTQVIAVRLTAEEIAALDAYAAREHLSRSEAIRRALAGYAA
;
A
#
# COMPACT_ATOMS: atom_id res chain seq x y z
N MET A 1 -4.96 25.40 -23.75
CA MET A 1 -5.54 24.33 -24.58
C MET A 1 -4.93 23.03 -24.08
N SER A 2 -5.48 22.44 -23.01
CA SER A 2 -6.58 21.45 -23.04
C SER A 2 -6.10 20.09 -23.54
N GLY A 3 -6.02 19.09 -22.66
CA GLY A 3 -5.97 17.70 -23.10
C GLY A 3 -5.43 16.66 -22.11
N VAL A 4 -6.16 16.44 -21.01
CA VAL A 4 -6.37 15.13 -20.33
C VAL A 4 -5.15 14.42 -19.72
N ASP A 5 -4.96 14.62 -18.42
CA ASP A 5 -4.29 13.65 -17.53
C ASP A 5 -5.07 12.32 -17.52
N PRO A 6 -4.45 11.16 -17.81
CA PRO A 6 -5.10 9.90 -17.48
C PRO A 6 -5.03 9.75 -15.95
N ALA A 7 -6.17 9.98 -15.31
CA ALA A 7 -6.37 9.73 -13.90
C ALA A 7 -5.91 8.31 -13.57
N PHE A 8 -4.77 8.18 -12.88
CA PHE A 8 -4.37 6.92 -12.27
C PHE A 8 -5.47 6.52 -11.28
N PRO A 9 -6.20 5.42 -11.52
CA PRO A 9 -7.25 5.01 -10.60
C PRO A 9 -6.58 4.65 -9.28
N VAL A 10 -6.92 5.40 -8.23
CA VAL A 10 -6.40 5.20 -6.87
C VAL A 10 -6.90 3.84 -6.37
N ARG A 11 -6.13 2.78 -6.60
CA ARG A 11 -6.41 1.46 -6.04
C ARG A 11 -5.82 1.36 -4.63
N ARG A 12 -6.67 0.81 -3.76
CA ARG A 12 -6.57 0.55 -2.33
C ARG A 12 -5.18 0.08 -1.90
N PHE A 13 -4.52 0.86 -1.04
CA PHE A 13 -3.17 0.56 -0.58
C PHE A 13 -3.18 -0.60 0.44
N SER A 14 -2.72 -1.78 0.01
CA SER A 14 -2.38 -2.93 0.86
C SER A 14 -0.86 -3.15 0.82
N LEU A 15 -0.25 -3.52 1.95
CA LEU A 15 1.21 -3.73 2.08
C LEU A 15 1.70 -5.00 1.36
N TYR A 16 0.80 -5.82 0.79
CA TYR A 16 1.11 -7.05 0.06
C TYR A 16 0.68 -7.03 -1.41
N ASP A 17 0.29 -5.88 -1.96
CA ASP A 17 -0.16 -5.76 -3.35
C ASP A 17 0.96 -5.25 -4.26
N PHE A 18 2.12 -5.91 -4.23
CA PHE A 18 3.09 -5.82 -5.33
C PHE A 18 2.63 -6.81 -6.41
N VAL A 19 1.49 -6.52 -7.04
CA VAL A 19 1.13 -7.18 -8.28
C VAL A 19 2.00 -6.56 -9.36
N MET A 20 3.08 -7.27 -9.69
CA MET A 20 3.82 -7.03 -10.93
C MET A 20 2.91 -7.45 -12.09
N VAL A 21 1.96 -6.58 -12.46
CA VAL A 21 1.19 -6.75 -13.69
C VAL A 21 1.24 -5.45 -14.46
N SER A 22 2.02 -5.51 -15.53
CA SER A 22 1.49 -5.22 -16.85
C SER A 22 2.35 -5.98 -17.86
N ASP A 23 1.72 -6.82 -18.68
CA ASP A 23 2.26 -7.36 -19.93
C ASP A 23 2.38 -6.24 -20.99
N ASP A 24 2.69 -5.02 -20.56
CA ASP A 24 3.10 -3.94 -21.44
C ASP A 24 4.58 -4.15 -21.67
N HIS A 25 4.90 -4.78 -22.81
CA HIS A 25 6.27 -5.00 -23.24
C HIS A 25 7.04 -3.68 -23.22
N VAL A 26 7.95 -3.55 -22.26
CA VAL A 26 8.92 -2.45 -22.24
C VAL A 26 9.70 -2.52 -23.55
N THR A 27 9.63 -1.46 -24.35
CA THR A 27 10.34 -1.40 -25.63
C THR A 27 11.81 -1.09 -25.43
N GLU A 28 12.67 -1.49 -26.36
CA GLU A 28 14.11 -1.20 -26.31
C GLU A 28 14.39 0.31 -26.27
N GLU A 29 13.57 1.10 -26.95
CA GLU A 29 13.64 2.56 -26.92
C GLU A 29 13.34 3.12 -25.52
N GLN A 30 12.39 2.52 -24.81
CA GLN A 30 12.04 2.89 -23.45
C GLN A 30 13.15 2.51 -22.45
N ILE A 31 13.79 1.35 -22.64
CA ILE A 31 14.96 0.94 -21.86
C ILE A 31 16.11 1.92 -22.07
N ARG A 32 16.41 2.25 -23.34
CA ARG A 32 17.51 3.18 -23.67
C ARG A 32 17.28 4.57 -23.09
N LYS A 33 16.06 5.08 -23.19
CA LYS A 33 15.70 6.37 -22.58
C LYS A 33 15.93 6.39 -21.07
N TRP A 34 15.56 5.31 -20.37
CA TRP A 34 15.81 5.20 -18.93
C TRP A 34 17.29 5.05 -18.58
N ALA A 35 18.06 4.36 -19.41
CA ALA A 35 19.51 4.27 -19.25
C ALA A 35 20.18 5.64 -19.41
N ASP A 36 19.85 6.37 -20.48
CA ASP A 36 20.37 7.72 -20.73
C ASP A 36 20.00 8.68 -19.60
N GLU A 37 18.77 8.59 -19.07
CA GLU A 37 18.31 9.38 -17.92
C GLU A 37 19.08 9.05 -16.63
N ALA A 38 19.37 7.77 -16.38
CA ALA A 38 20.15 7.35 -15.23
C ALA A 38 21.63 7.77 -15.32
N GLU A 39 22.22 7.68 -16.51
CA GLU A 39 23.60 8.09 -16.78
C GLU A 39 23.79 9.61 -16.71
N ALA A 40 22.79 10.39 -17.15
CA ALA A 40 22.78 11.84 -16.99
C ALA A 40 22.76 12.29 -15.51
N GLY A 41 22.27 11.42 -14.61
CA GLY A 41 22.16 11.67 -13.19
C GLY A 41 20.95 12.53 -12.82
N TYR A 42 20.40 12.29 -11.64
CA TYR A 42 19.26 13.05 -11.12
C TYR A 42 19.72 14.18 -10.20
N ASP A 43 19.04 15.34 -10.29
CA ASP A 43 19.19 16.41 -9.31
C ASP A 43 18.69 15.95 -7.94
N VAL A 44 19.64 15.76 -7.02
CA VAL A 44 19.41 15.27 -5.66
C VAL A 44 18.49 16.20 -4.87
N ASP A 45 18.50 17.51 -5.16
CA ASP A 45 17.69 18.48 -4.43
C ASP A 45 16.23 18.46 -4.89
N GLN A 46 15.95 18.04 -6.12
CA GLN A 46 14.60 17.73 -6.60
C GLN A 46 14.07 16.42 -6.00
N LEU A 47 14.94 15.40 -5.84
CA LEU A 47 14.57 14.11 -5.25
C LEU A 47 14.26 14.19 -3.75
N LYS A 48 14.97 15.05 -3.01
CA LYS A 48 14.73 15.30 -1.58
C LYS A 48 13.39 15.99 -1.31
N ARG A 49 12.78 16.59 -2.33
CA ARG A 49 11.49 17.29 -2.25
C ARG A 49 10.29 16.34 -2.24
N ARG A 50 10.44 15.17 -1.63
CA ARG A 50 9.28 14.34 -1.29
C ARG A 50 8.56 15.04 -0.14
N GLY A 51 7.29 15.39 -0.36
CA GLY A 51 6.39 15.83 0.71
C GLY A 51 6.35 14.80 1.85
N ARG A 52 5.74 15.17 2.99
CA ARG A 52 5.54 14.26 4.14
C ARG A 52 5.14 12.90 3.57
N GLY A 53 5.90 11.86 3.91
CA GLY A 53 5.68 10.51 3.38
C GLY A 53 4.24 10.03 3.58
N ARG A 54 3.94 8.80 3.16
CA ARG A 54 2.62 8.15 3.33
C ARG A 54 1.89 8.68 4.59
N PRO A 55 0.70 9.28 4.45
CA PRO A 55 -0.05 9.80 5.58
C PRO A 55 -0.10 8.75 6.70
N GLY A 56 0.31 9.15 7.90
CA GLY A 56 0.20 8.30 9.07
C GLY A 56 -1.25 7.84 9.25
N ARG A 57 -1.45 6.60 9.70
CA ARG A 57 -2.78 6.16 10.14
C ARG A 57 -3.09 6.82 11.49
N GLY A 58 -3.72 7.99 11.44
CA GLY A 58 -4.09 8.79 12.61
C GLY A 58 -3.34 10.11 12.70
N ALA A 59 -3.79 10.98 13.60
CA ALA A 59 -3.08 12.21 13.95
C ALA A 59 -1.69 11.90 14.55
N GLU A 60 -1.58 10.76 15.23
CA GLU A 60 -0.37 10.23 15.85
C GLU A 60 0.05 8.90 15.22
N PRO A 61 1.33 8.51 15.34
CA PRO A 61 1.82 7.19 14.92
C PRO A 61 1.01 6.05 15.56
N THR A 62 0.62 5.06 14.77
CA THR A 62 -0.06 3.86 15.29
C THR A 62 0.90 3.05 16.17
N GLN A 63 0.46 2.67 17.37
CA GLN A 63 1.20 1.78 18.27
C GLN A 63 0.90 0.30 17.97
N VAL A 64 1.92 -0.55 18.04
CA VAL A 64 1.78 -2.01 17.94
C VAL A 64 1.58 -2.60 19.33
N ILE A 65 0.50 -3.35 19.53
CA ILE A 65 0.21 -4.09 20.75
C ILE A 65 0.36 -5.59 20.44
N ALA A 66 1.26 -6.28 21.13
CA ALA A 66 1.44 -7.72 20.99
C ALA A 66 0.39 -8.46 21.83
N VAL A 67 -0.43 -9.31 21.19
CA VAL A 67 -1.44 -10.15 21.84
C VAL A 67 -1.07 -11.61 21.62
N ARG A 68 -1.12 -12.42 22.68
CA ARG A 68 -0.95 -13.86 22.58
C ARG A 68 -2.31 -14.49 22.29
N LEU A 69 -2.38 -15.22 21.19
CA LEU A 69 -3.56 -15.98 20.79
C LEU A 69 -3.17 -17.45 20.67
N THR A 70 -4.06 -18.35 21.06
CA THR A 70 -3.90 -19.78 20.79
C THR A 70 -4.08 -20.05 19.29
N ALA A 71 -3.69 -21.25 18.85
CA ALA A 71 -3.89 -21.65 17.45
C ALA A 71 -5.38 -21.68 17.08
N GLU A 72 -6.24 -22.09 18.01
CA GLU A 72 -7.69 -22.13 17.83
C GLU A 72 -8.29 -20.72 17.69
N GLU A 73 -7.82 -19.77 18.49
CA GLU A 73 -8.26 -18.36 18.40
C GLU A 73 -7.85 -17.73 17.08
N ILE A 74 -6.64 -18.02 16.59
CA ILE A 74 -6.18 -17.56 15.27
C ILE A 74 -7.05 -18.17 14.16
N ALA A 75 -7.34 -19.48 14.23
CA ALA A 75 -8.19 -20.15 13.25
C ALA A 75 -9.62 -19.59 13.23
N ALA A 76 -10.19 -19.30 14.39
CA ALA A 76 -11.51 -18.68 14.52
C ALA A 76 -11.54 -17.27 13.91
N LEU A 77 -10.48 -16.48 14.14
CA LEU A 77 -10.32 -15.15 13.57
C LEU A 77 -10.21 -15.21 12.03
N ASP A 78 -9.49 -16.18 11.50
CA ASP A 78 -9.33 -16.37 10.06
C ASP A 78 -10.62 -16.80 9.38
N ALA A 79 -11.38 -17.71 10.01
CA ALA A 79 -12.69 -18.11 9.52
C ALA A 79 -13.68 -16.92 9.49
N TYR A 80 -13.66 -16.08 10.54
CA TYR A 80 -14.44 -14.84 10.57
C TYR A 80 -14.02 -13.88 9.46
N ALA A 81 -12.72 -13.62 9.31
CA ALA A 81 -12.20 -12.71 8.30
C ALA A 81 -12.54 -13.17 6.88
N ALA A 82 -12.44 -14.47 6.61
CA ALA A 82 -12.80 -15.07 5.32
C ALA A 82 -14.29 -14.90 5.00
N ARG A 83 -15.18 -15.15 5.99
CA ARG A 83 -16.63 -15.01 5.82
C ARG A 83 -17.05 -13.57 5.53
N GLU A 84 -16.40 -12.60 6.17
CA GLU A 84 -16.72 -11.17 6.03
C GLU A 84 -15.92 -10.48 4.91
N HIS A 85 -15.07 -11.22 4.19
CA HIS A 85 -14.15 -10.69 3.17
C HIS A 85 -13.23 -9.57 3.70
N LEU A 86 -12.77 -9.71 4.94
CA LEU A 86 -11.91 -8.75 5.62
C LEU A 86 -10.47 -9.28 5.72
N SER A 87 -9.52 -8.36 5.88
CA SER A 87 -8.19 -8.74 6.38
C SER A 87 -8.27 -9.06 7.88
N ARG A 88 -7.37 -9.91 8.38
CA ARG A 88 -7.24 -10.20 9.82
C ARG A 88 -7.14 -8.93 10.67
N SER A 89 -6.35 -7.95 10.23
CA SER A 89 -6.19 -6.67 10.94
C SER A 89 -7.48 -5.84 10.98
N GLU A 90 -8.31 -5.95 9.95
CA GLU A 90 -9.57 -5.23 9.85
C GLU A 90 -10.65 -5.89 10.70
N ALA A 91 -10.70 -7.22 10.70
CA ALA A 91 -11.54 -8.00 11.62
C ALA A 91 -11.27 -7.64 13.08
N ILE A 92 -9.99 -7.60 13.49
CA ILE A 92 -9.58 -7.19 14.85
C ILE A 92 -10.07 -5.77 15.16
N ARG A 93 -9.82 -4.81 14.26
CA ARG A 93 -10.26 -3.41 14.48
C ARG A 93 -11.77 -3.29 14.63
N ARG A 94 -12.54 -4.00 13.81
CA ARG A 94 -14.00 -3.99 13.86
C ARG A 94 -14.53 -4.59 15.17
N ALA A 95 -13.92 -5.69 15.63
CA ALA A 95 -14.26 -6.28 16.92
C ALA A 95 -14.00 -5.30 18.08
N LEU A 96 -12.84 -4.63 18.08
CA LEU A 96 -12.50 -3.61 19.08
C LEU A 96 -13.46 -2.42 19.05
N ALA A 97 -13.78 -1.91 17.85
CA ALA A 97 -14.73 -0.81 17.69
C ALA A 97 -16.15 -1.18 18.15
N GLY A 98 -16.58 -2.42 17.92
CA GLY A 98 -17.88 -2.90 18.40
C GLY A 98 -17.94 -3.13 19.91
N TYR A 99 -16.81 -3.45 20.56
CA TYR A 99 -16.74 -3.64 22.01
C TYR A 99 -16.61 -2.31 22.77
N ALA A 100 -15.94 -1.31 22.18
CA ALA A 100 -15.72 0.00 22.79
C ALA A 100 -16.86 1.01 22.52
N ALA A 101 -17.93 0.59 21.84
CA ALA A 101 -19.08 1.41 21.49
C ALA A 101 -20.08 1.57 22.65
#